data_AF-H0EJ88-F1
#
_entry.id   AF-H0EJ88-F1
#
_cell.length_a   1.000
_cell.length_b   1.000
_cell.length_c   1.000
_cell.angle_alpha   90.00
_cell.angle_beta   90.00
_cell.angle_gamma   90.00
#
_symmetry.space_group_name_H-M   'P 1'
#
loop_
_entity.id
_entity.type
_entity.pdbx_description
1 polymer ?
#
loop_
_entity_poly.entity_id
_entity_poly.type
_entity_poly.pdbx_seq_one_letter_code
_entity_poly.pdbx_strand_id
1 'polypeptide(L)'
;MSPPLRVNNLNDIKPHAINDIDYRYKRWHPSAQDPFRTFMSPPLNREGKYTADMLTRFRNLVMLANSQKSADDNGSKASREVAASEALAMEVETRALVRAAEDLLQLTREMKELWLFGPLREIGEGEGEGKMDEDSVKVGEMVEQILRKDAESSKSKLAG
;
A
#
# COMPACT_ATOMS: atom_id res chain seq x y z
N MET A 1 13.77 -32.44 9.86
CA MET A 1 12.77 -31.88 10.80
C MET A 1 13.52 -30.85 11.66
N SER A 2 13.49 -29.58 11.26
CA SER A 2 14.26 -28.52 11.95
C SER A 2 13.53 -28.07 13.21
N PRO A 3 14.25 -27.78 14.31
CA PRO A 3 13.63 -27.39 15.58
C PRO A 3 13.02 -25.97 15.52
N PRO A 4 11.97 -25.69 16.32
CA PRO A 4 11.28 -24.41 16.29
C PRO A 4 12.13 -23.29 16.91
N LEU A 5 12.16 -22.13 16.26
CA LEU A 5 12.90 -20.96 16.71
C LEU A 5 12.26 -20.36 17.97
N ARG A 6 13.02 -20.30 19.06
CA ARG A 6 12.65 -19.54 20.27
C ARG A 6 12.96 -18.07 20.04
N VAL A 7 11.93 -17.25 19.88
CA VAL A 7 12.05 -15.79 19.82
C VAL A 7 12.17 -15.24 21.25
N ASN A 8 13.35 -14.70 21.59
CA ASN A 8 13.63 -14.15 22.92
C ASN A 8 13.67 -12.60 22.91
N ASN A 9 13.72 -11.96 21.74
CA ASN A 9 13.74 -10.52 21.57
C ASN A 9 12.78 -10.09 20.44
N LEU A 10 12.08 -8.96 20.58
CA LEU A 10 11.21 -8.40 19.53
C LEU A 10 12.00 -8.07 18.25
N ASN A 11 13.31 -7.81 18.37
CA ASN A 11 14.24 -7.64 17.25
C ASN A 11 14.63 -8.96 16.54
N ASP A 12 14.36 -10.13 17.15
CA ASP A 12 14.58 -11.44 16.52
C ASP A 12 13.43 -11.83 15.58
N ILE A 13 12.30 -11.11 15.64
CA ILE A 13 11.24 -11.17 14.64
C ILE A 13 11.76 -10.45 13.40
N LYS A 14 12.61 -11.14 12.64
CA LYS A 14 13.11 -10.63 11.36
C LYS A 14 11.91 -10.26 10.49
N PRO A 15 11.88 -9.06 9.88
CA PRO A 15 10.86 -8.68 8.91
C PRO A 15 11.10 -9.44 7.60
N HIS A 16 10.83 -10.74 7.64
CA HIS A 16 11.15 -11.67 6.58
C HIS A 16 10.32 -11.41 5.33
N ALA A 17 9.07 -10.97 5.47
CA ALA A 17 8.19 -10.77 4.32
C ALA A 17 8.56 -9.52 3.51
N ILE A 18 8.91 -8.41 4.17
CA ILE A 18 9.18 -7.13 3.50
C ILE A 18 10.57 -7.16 2.85
N ASN A 19 11.57 -7.71 3.56
CA ASN A 19 12.93 -7.77 3.04
C ASN A 19 13.06 -8.77 1.88
N ASP A 20 12.33 -9.89 1.87
CA ASP A 20 12.46 -10.92 0.82
C ASP A 20 11.94 -10.47 -0.56
N ILE A 21 10.98 -9.53 -0.57
CA ILE A 21 10.48 -8.90 -1.79
C ILE A 21 11.47 -7.84 -2.29
N ASP A 22 12.06 -7.06 -1.38
CA ASP A 22 13.11 -6.08 -1.68
C ASP A 22 14.37 -6.76 -2.27
N TYR A 23 14.77 -7.91 -1.70
CA TYR A 23 15.89 -8.71 -2.21
C TYR A 23 15.62 -9.30 -3.58
N ARG A 24 14.38 -9.72 -3.88
CA ARG A 24 14.00 -10.19 -5.22
C ARG A 24 14.06 -9.04 -6.23
N TYR A 25 13.56 -7.85 -5.90
CA TYR A 25 13.56 -6.72 -6.81
C TYR A 25 14.98 -6.21 -7.14
N LYS A 26 15.83 -6.04 -6.12
CA LYS A 26 17.24 -5.64 -6.30
C LYS A 26 18.08 -6.61 -7.12
N ARG A 27 17.74 -7.90 -7.09
CA ARG A 27 18.42 -8.92 -7.90
C ARG A 27 18.23 -8.70 -9.41
N TRP A 28 17.07 -8.22 -9.82
CA TRP A 28 16.72 -8.03 -11.24
C TRP A 28 16.96 -6.59 -11.72
N HIS A 29 16.97 -5.60 -10.81
CA HIS A 29 17.21 -4.19 -11.15
C HIS A 29 18.20 -3.52 -10.18
N PRO A 30 19.52 -3.70 -10.38
CA PRO A 30 20.56 -3.23 -9.44
C PRO A 30 20.72 -1.70 -9.38
N SER A 31 20.23 -0.97 -10.39
CA SER A 31 20.34 0.49 -10.52
C SER A 31 19.01 1.23 -10.27
N ALA A 32 17.92 0.51 -9.98
CA ALA A 32 16.62 1.13 -9.73
C ALA A 32 16.54 1.61 -8.27
N GLN A 33 16.08 2.85 -8.07
CA GLN A 33 15.72 3.35 -6.75
C GLN A 33 14.66 2.41 -6.14
N ASP A 34 14.83 1.97 -4.89
CA ASP A 34 13.87 1.05 -4.24
C ASP A 34 12.45 1.62 -4.32
N PRO A 35 11.57 1.05 -5.18
CA PRO A 35 10.25 1.61 -5.35
C PRO A 35 9.51 1.49 -4.02
N PHE A 36 9.62 0.36 -3.34
CA PHE A 36 9.00 0.10 -2.04
C PHE A 36 9.44 1.07 -0.94
N ARG A 37 10.71 1.47 -0.88
CA ARG A 37 11.17 2.39 0.17
C ARG A 37 10.65 3.80 -0.07
N THR A 38 10.66 4.25 -1.31
CA THR A 38 10.16 5.58 -1.71
C THR A 38 8.64 5.65 -1.61
N PHE A 39 7.98 4.52 -1.83
CA PHE A 39 6.54 4.37 -1.92
C PHE A 39 5.84 4.05 -0.60
N MET A 40 6.45 3.23 0.27
CA MET A 40 5.90 2.91 1.58
C MET A 40 6.26 3.93 2.66
N SER A 41 7.26 4.80 2.46
CA SER A 41 7.59 5.84 3.44
C SER A 41 6.46 6.86 3.66
N PRO A 42 5.80 7.40 2.61
CA PRO A 42 4.67 8.31 2.78
C PRO A 42 3.46 7.72 3.54
N PRO A 43 2.96 6.49 3.23
CA PRO A 43 1.85 5.90 3.96
C PRO A 43 2.21 5.51 5.41
N LEU A 44 3.44 5.10 5.69
CA LEU A 44 3.87 4.77 7.06
C LEU A 44 3.80 5.98 8.01
N ASN A 45 4.19 7.17 7.53
CA ASN A 45 4.07 8.40 8.31
C ASN A 45 2.61 8.81 8.54
N ARG A 46 1.71 8.48 7.60
CA ARG A 46 0.27 8.74 7.73
C ARG A 46 -0.38 7.78 8.71
N GLU A 47 0.04 6.52 8.76
CA GLU A 47 -0.44 5.52 9.73
C GLU A 47 -0.25 6.02 11.16
N GLY A 48 0.98 6.39 11.53
CA GLY A 48 1.28 6.90 12.87
C GLY A 48 0.45 8.15 13.23
N LYS A 49 0.19 9.03 12.25
CA LYS A 49 -0.67 10.20 12.44
C LYS A 49 -2.13 9.80 12.71
N TYR A 50 -2.71 8.90 11.92
CA TYR A 50 -4.11 8.50 12.09
C TYR A 50 -4.33 7.70 13.37
N THR A 51 -3.39 6.82 13.73
CA THR A 51 -3.39 6.10 15.01
C THR A 51 -3.30 7.06 16.19
N ALA A 52 -2.43 8.08 16.11
CA ALA A 52 -2.34 9.10 17.16
C ALA A 52 -3.62 9.95 17.27
N ASP A 53 -4.24 10.34 16.16
CA ASP A 53 -5.50 11.08 16.17
C ASP A 53 -6.60 10.23 16.81
N MET A 54 -6.76 8.96 16.40
CA MET A 54 -7.73 8.03 16.98
C MET A 54 -7.58 7.90 18.51
N LEU A 55 -6.36 7.67 18.99
CA LEU A 55 -6.07 7.57 20.43
C LEU A 55 -6.35 8.89 21.17
N THR A 56 -6.06 10.03 20.54
CA THR A 56 -6.33 11.35 21.09
C THR A 56 -7.83 11.60 21.25
N ARG A 57 -8.64 11.29 20.22
CA ARG A 57 -10.10 11.40 20.28
C ARG A 57 -10.70 10.53 21.36
N PHE A 58 -10.24 9.28 21.46
CA PHE A 58 -10.70 8.36 22.49
C PHE A 58 -10.35 8.85 23.90
N ARG A 59 -9.12 9.35 24.10
CA ARG A 59 -8.71 9.97 25.37
C ARG A 59 -9.60 11.16 25.73
N ASN A 60 -9.88 12.06 24.79
CA ASN A 60 -10.73 13.22 25.03
C ASN A 60 -12.15 12.80 25.45
N LEU A 61 -12.70 11.76 24.81
CA LEU A 61 -14.02 11.22 25.15
C LEU A 61 -14.05 10.65 26.57
N VAL A 62 -13.01 9.92 26.98
CA VAL A 62 -12.88 9.42 28.35
C VAL A 62 -12.73 10.58 29.36
N MET A 63 -12.02 11.64 29.01
CA MET A 63 -11.90 12.83 29.87
C MET A 63 -13.24 13.54 30.03
N LEU A 64 -14.01 13.73 28.95
CA LEU A 64 -15.35 14.32 28.97
C LEU A 64 -16.34 13.45 29.77
N ALA A 65 -16.25 12.14 29.68
CA ALA A 65 -17.11 11.25 30.47
C ALA A 65 -16.81 11.34 31.98
N ASN A 66 -15.56 11.64 32.36
CA ASN A 66 -15.16 11.75 33.76
C ASN A 66 -15.32 13.16 34.34
N SER A 67 -15.37 14.22 33.52
CA SER A 67 -15.50 15.61 34.00
C SER A 67 -16.79 15.84 34.78
N GLN A 68 -17.87 15.16 34.38
CA GLN A 68 -19.17 15.26 35.03
C GLN A 68 -19.18 14.63 36.44
N LYS A 69 -18.45 13.52 36.65
CA LYS A 69 -18.30 12.89 37.98
C LYS A 69 -17.50 13.77 38.96
N SER A 70 -16.46 14.46 38.46
CA SER A 70 -15.64 15.34 39.29
C SER A 70 -16.38 16.58 39.79
N ALA A 71 -17.41 17.04 39.09
CA ALA A 71 -18.27 18.13 39.53
C ALA A 71 -19.16 17.74 40.73
N ASP A 72 -19.73 16.52 40.68
CA ASP A 72 -20.59 16.00 41.74
C ASP A 72 -19.81 15.70 43.05
N ASP A 73 -18.56 15.23 42.96
CA ASP A 73 -17.69 14.94 44.12
C ASP A 73 -17.27 16.22 44.89
N ASN A 74 -17.16 17.34 44.18
CA ASN A 74 -16.74 18.63 44.76
C ASN A 74 -17.94 19.48 45.24
N GLY A 75 -19.15 18.92 45.26
CA GLY A 75 -20.39 19.60 45.70
C GLY A 75 -20.91 20.67 44.74
N SER A 76 -20.26 20.87 43.59
CA SER A 76 -20.61 21.86 42.58
C SER A 76 -21.34 21.17 41.43
N LYS A 77 -22.67 21.13 41.46
CA LYS A 77 -23.48 20.66 40.33
C LYS A 77 -23.05 21.42 39.07
N ALA A 78 -22.64 20.70 38.02
CA ALA A 78 -22.32 21.32 36.74
C ALA A 78 -23.54 22.13 36.26
N SER A 79 -23.33 23.40 35.91
CA SER A 79 -24.41 24.25 35.39
C SER A 79 -24.97 23.64 34.10
N ARG A 80 -26.25 23.89 33.80
CA ARG A 80 -26.94 23.30 32.63
C ARG A 80 -26.22 23.61 31.32
N GLU A 81 -25.60 24.79 31.24
CA GLU A 81 -24.81 25.24 30.09
C GLU A 81 -23.52 24.42 29.96
N VAL A 82 -22.87 24.07 31.07
CA VAL A 82 -21.66 23.23 31.09
C VAL A 82 -22.01 21.82 30.63
N ALA A 83 -23.05 21.21 31.18
CA ALA A 83 -23.50 19.87 30.77
C ALA A 83 -23.89 19.82 29.28
N ALA A 84 -24.55 20.86 28.77
CA ALA A 84 -24.87 20.96 27.34
C ALA A 84 -23.60 21.08 26.47
N SER A 85 -22.60 21.84 26.91
CA SER A 85 -21.33 21.98 26.19
C SER A 85 -20.52 20.67 26.18
N GLU A 86 -20.54 19.93 27.28
CA GLU A 86 -19.86 18.63 27.39
C GLU A 86 -20.54 17.58 26.49
N ALA A 87 -21.88 17.56 26.46
CA ALA A 87 -22.62 16.66 25.56
C ALA A 87 -22.29 16.93 24.07
N LEU A 88 -22.22 18.20 23.67
CA LEU A 88 -21.80 18.58 22.32
C LEU A 88 -20.35 18.14 22.04
N ALA A 89 -19.45 18.36 23.00
CA ALA A 89 -18.05 17.97 22.86
C ALA A 89 -17.92 16.44 22.70
N MET A 90 -18.68 15.64 23.45
CA MET A 90 -18.70 14.18 23.29
C MET A 90 -19.17 13.76 21.90
N GLU A 91 -20.18 14.42 21.34
CA GLU A 91 -20.68 14.14 20.00
C GLU A 91 -19.63 14.47 18.92
N VAL A 92 -18.94 15.60 19.06
CA VAL A 92 -17.86 16.02 18.16
C VAL A 92 -16.70 15.04 18.20
N GLU A 93 -16.23 14.66 19.40
CA GLU A 93 -15.10 13.73 19.54
C GLU A 93 -15.46 12.33 19.03
N THR A 94 -16.72 11.89 19.18
CA THR A 94 -17.19 10.61 18.62
C THR A 94 -17.17 10.63 17.09
N ARG A 95 -17.66 11.71 16.46
CA ARG A 95 -17.60 11.85 14.99
C ARG A 95 -16.17 11.91 14.48
N ALA A 96 -15.30 12.65 15.17
CA ALA A 96 -13.89 12.75 14.83
C ALA A 96 -13.17 11.40 14.99
N LEU A 97 -13.53 10.61 15.99
CA LEU A 97 -13.01 9.24 16.17
C LEU A 97 -13.39 8.32 15.01
N VAL A 98 -14.65 8.34 14.58
CA VAL A 98 -15.11 7.57 13.41
C VAL A 98 -14.34 7.99 12.16
N ARG A 99 -14.17 9.29 11.95
CA ARG A 99 -13.41 9.82 10.82
C ARG A 99 -11.94 9.38 10.82
N ALA A 100 -11.29 9.37 11.98
CA ALA A 100 -9.92 8.87 12.10
C ALA A 100 -9.82 7.37 11.74
N ALA A 101 -10.83 6.57 12.07
CA ALA A 101 -10.90 5.17 11.66
C ALA A 101 -11.13 5.01 10.14
N GLU A 102 -11.99 5.85 9.54
CA GLU A 102 -12.19 5.89 8.09
C GLU A 102 -10.90 6.28 7.35
N ASP A 103 -10.16 7.27 7.84
CA ASP A 103 -8.88 7.69 7.27
C ASP A 103 -7.84 6.55 7.31
N LEU A 104 -7.82 5.76 8.38
CA LEU A 104 -6.96 4.59 8.50
C LEU A 104 -7.37 3.48 7.51
N LEU A 105 -8.67 3.22 7.35
CA LEU A 105 -9.16 2.28 6.34
C LEU A 105 -8.83 2.74 4.92
N GLN A 106 -8.99 4.03 4.62
CA GLN A 106 -8.63 4.63 3.34
C GLN A 106 -7.13 4.44 3.05
N LEU A 107 -6.26 4.65 4.05
CA LEU A 107 -4.83 4.38 3.92
C LEU A 107 -4.56 2.91 3.58
N THR A 108 -5.24 1.96 4.23
CA THR A 108 -5.04 0.53 3.90
C THR A 108 -5.48 0.20 2.48
N ARG A 109 -6.52 0.88 1.96
CA ARG A 109 -6.95 0.73 0.57
C ARG A 109 -5.91 1.30 -0.38
N GLU A 110 -5.42 2.51 -0.12
CA GLU A 110 -4.33 3.11 -0.89
C GLU A 110 -3.12 2.17 -0.93
N MET A 111 -2.68 1.64 0.22
CA MET A 111 -1.59 0.67 0.28
C MET A 111 -1.88 -0.58 -0.56
N LYS A 112 -3.10 -1.13 -0.54
CA LYS A 112 -3.45 -2.29 -1.36
C LYS A 112 -3.46 -1.97 -2.85
N GLU A 113 -4.01 -0.82 -3.25
CA GLU A 113 -4.01 -0.35 -4.64
C GLU A 113 -2.57 -0.17 -5.15
N LEU A 114 -1.75 0.45 -4.33
CA LEU A 114 -0.33 0.61 -4.52
C LEU A 114 0.39 -0.75 -4.73
N TRP A 115 0.06 -1.77 -3.94
CA TRP A 115 0.60 -3.12 -4.11
C TRP A 115 0.08 -3.86 -5.35
N LEU A 116 -1.20 -3.66 -5.73
CA LEU A 116 -1.86 -4.36 -6.84
C LEU A 116 -1.54 -3.74 -8.20
N PHE A 117 -1.44 -2.42 -8.27
CA PHE A 117 -1.27 -1.67 -9.52
C PHE A 117 0.17 -1.14 -9.70
N GLY A 118 1.00 -1.17 -8.65
CA GLY A 118 2.28 -0.48 -8.65
C GLY A 118 2.11 1.04 -8.52
N PRO A 119 3.14 1.86 -8.81
CA PRO A 119 2.93 3.30 -9.01
C PRO A 119 1.83 3.49 -10.06
N LEU A 120 0.86 4.39 -9.81
CA LEU A 120 -0.21 4.73 -10.75
C LEU A 120 0.41 4.98 -12.13
N ARG A 121 0.26 4.00 -13.04
CA ARG A 121 0.76 4.08 -14.41
C ARG A 121 0.15 5.32 -15.06
N GLU A 122 0.96 6.10 -15.78
CA GLU A 122 0.41 7.19 -16.61
C GLU A 122 -0.57 6.60 -17.63
N ILE A 123 -1.59 7.37 -18.00
CA ILE A 123 -2.58 6.96 -19.01
C ILE A 123 -1.84 6.76 -20.33
N GLY A 124 -1.48 5.51 -20.64
CA GLY A 124 -0.68 5.14 -21.82
C GLY A 124 0.41 4.08 -21.56
N GLU A 125 0.78 3.80 -20.31
CA GLU A 125 1.78 2.76 -20.01
C GLU A 125 1.14 1.39 -19.73
N GLY A 126 0.70 0.75 -20.82
CA GLY A 126 0.37 -0.68 -20.87
C GLY A 126 1.57 -1.51 -21.34
N GLU A 127 1.72 -2.69 -20.75
CA GLU A 127 2.75 -3.68 -21.09
C GLU A 127 2.83 -3.97 -22.59
N GLY A 128 3.96 -3.62 -23.19
CA GLY A 128 4.47 -4.35 -24.34
C GLY A 128 3.86 -4.05 -25.71
N GLU A 129 2.80 -3.25 -25.87
CA GLU A 129 2.18 -3.07 -27.20
C GLU A 129 3.17 -2.51 -28.24
N GLY A 130 3.95 -1.49 -27.91
CA GLY A 130 4.91 -0.91 -28.86
C GLY A 130 6.05 -1.85 -29.27
N LYS A 131 6.58 -2.65 -28.34
CA LYS A 131 7.70 -3.58 -28.63
C LYS A 131 7.22 -4.91 -29.19
N MET A 132 6.05 -5.37 -28.76
CA MET A 132 5.45 -6.62 -29.23
C MET A 132 4.97 -6.48 -30.68
N ASP A 133 4.46 -5.31 -31.07
CA ASP A 133 4.14 -5.03 -32.48
C ASP A 133 5.40 -4.97 -33.36
N GLU A 134 6.45 -4.28 -32.90
CA GLU A 134 7.73 -4.23 -33.64
C GLU A 134 8.39 -5.61 -33.78
N ASP A 135 8.39 -6.41 -32.72
CA ASP A 135 8.93 -7.77 -32.75
C ASP A 135 8.07 -8.71 -33.59
N SER A 136 6.74 -8.53 -33.62
CA SER A 136 5.83 -9.31 -34.48
C SER A 136 6.09 -9.06 -35.97
N VAL A 137 6.37 -7.80 -36.35
CA VAL A 137 6.74 -7.45 -37.73
C VAL A 137 8.07 -8.11 -38.13
N LYS A 138 9.10 -8.05 -37.28
CA LYS A 138 10.40 -8.68 -37.56
C LYS A 138 10.31 -10.20 -37.68
N VAL A 139 9.48 -10.84 -36.86
CA VAL A 139 9.24 -12.29 -36.97
C VAL A 139 8.55 -12.63 -38.30
N GLY A 140 7.59 -11.81 -38.75
CA GLY A 140 6.96 -11.96 -40.06
C GLY A 140 7.96 -11.89 -41.22
N GLU A 141 8.85 -10.91 -41.21
CA GLU A 141 9.89 -10.74 -42.24
C GLU A 141 10.88 -11.91 -42.28
N MET A 142 11.30 -12.41 -41.12
CA MET A 142 12.19 -13.58 -41.04
C MET A 142 11.52 -14.85 -41.59
N VAL A 143 10.23 -15.04 -41.31
CA VAL A 143 9.46 -16.19 -41.83
C VAL A 143 9.35 -16.13 -43.36
N GLU A 144 9.11 -14.94 -43.94
CA GLU A 144 9.06 -14.79 -45.39
C GLU A 144 10.40 -15.10 -46.06
N GLN A 145 11.52 -14.68 -45.46
CA GLN A 145 12.85 -14.98 -45.98
C GLN A 145 13.16 -16.48 -45.95
N ILE A 146 12.74 -17.20 -44.91
CA ILE A 146 12.91 -18.65 -44.82
C ILE A 146 12.07 -19.35 -45.90
N LEU A 147 10.81 -18.95 -46.07
CA LEU A 147 9.92 -19.54 -47.09
C LEU A 147 10.43 -19.31 -48.52
N ARG A 148 10.98 -18.13 -48.82
CA ARG A 148 11.61 -17.86 -50.12
C ARG A 148 12.82 -18.74 -50.36
N LYS A 149 13.70 -18.86 -49.36
CA LYS A 149 14.92 -19.68 -49.45
C LYS A 149 14.59 -21.16 -49.62
N ASP A 150 13.56 -21.65 -48.96
CA ASP A 150 13.08 -23.03 -49.11
C ASP A 150 12.44 -23.26 -50.48
N ALA A 151 11.66 -22.31 -51.00
CA ALA A 151 11.09 -22.37 -52.35
C ALA A 151 12.16 -22.37 -53.45
N GLU A 152 13.24 -21.59 -53.27
CA GLU A 152 14.39 -21.57 -54.18
C GLU A 152 15.19 -22.88 -54.11
N SER A 153 15.38 -23.44 -52.90
CA SER A 153 16.03 -24.75 -52.71
C SER A 153 15.23 -25.91 -53.31
N SER A 154 13.91 -25.78 -53.35
CA SER A 154 12.98 -26.76 -53.94
C SER A 154 13.01 -26.69 -55.47
N LYS A 155 13.04 -25.49 -56.05
CA LYS A 155 13.18 -25.28 -57.50
C LYS A 155 14.53 -25.76 -58.05
N SER A 156 15.62 -25.58 -57.31
CA SER A 156 16.94 -26.06 -57.77
C SER A 156 17.06 -27.59 -57.75
N LYS A 157 16.34 -28.28 -56.86
CA LYS A 157 16.26 -29.76 -56.83
C LYS A 157 15.37 -30.38 -57.92
N LEU A 158 14.49 -29.60 -58.53
CA LEU A 158 13.61 -30.04 -59.63
C LEU A 158 14.19 -29.76 -61.03
N ALA A 159 15.27 -28.99 -61.11
CA ALA A 159 15.92 -28.56 -62.35
C ALA A 159 17.27 -29.24 -62.62
N GLY A 160 17.68 -30.22 -61.81
CA GLY A 160 18.85 -31.08 -62.02
C GLY A 160 18.44 -32.54 -62.06
#